data_AF-A7TTU5-F1
#
_entry.id   AF-A7TTU5-F1
#
_cell.length_a   1.000
_cell.length_b   1.000
_cell.length_c   1.000
_cell.angle_alpha   90.00
_cell.angle_beta   90.00
_cell.angle_gamma   90.00
#
_symmetry.space_group_name_H-M   'P 1'
#
loop_
_entity.id
_entity.type
_entity.pdbx_description
1 polymer ?
#
loop_
_entity_poly.entity_id
_entity_poly.type
_entity_poly.pdbx_seq_one_letter_code
_entity_poly.pdbx_strand_id
1 'polypeptide(L)'
;MPPRKKRTLEESEAEGKVGADTGESEVSTPVAVSSINGDGPKYPPGKHPRGENKLPNVDYETPIDADLELYKDEWTIPKFNLFISFILDNLVETYKSMFKDFIKLPSRKFHPQYYYKIQKPISINEIKSRDYEVPKGSHIFLLDVELLTKNCASYNEADTLIVKNSMQIVNYIRYEVLKAKNIKRNYLLTEDVSSRLLAYVNRLINATDKDIDKQLGFVFQNSDDTMKISTPFLELVDRDELSEYYEIIQRPVALSIIKKNLEVGLYSKIYDLIIDMQLVFENALVFNHSDTLIYQDAKKLLKYFNSLMQNNFFPELQDASERGEIKLEYDKIEFEQYLGTG
;
A
#
# COMPACT_ATOMS: atom_id res chain seq x y z
N MET A 1 -2.11 -28.73 -10.56
CA MET A 1 -3.39 -28.80 -11.31
C MET A 1 -3.10 -28.56 -12.79
N PRO A 2 -3.60 -29.35 -13.74
CA PRO A 2 -3.36 -29.14 -15.17
C PRO A 2 -4.19 -27.95 -15.71
N PRO A 3 -3.83 -27.34 -16.86
CA PRO A 3 -4.47 -26.12 -17.35
C PRO A 3 -5.90 -26.41 -17.85
N ARG A 4 -6.87 -25.58 -17.45
CA ARG A 4 -8.25 -25.65 -17.96
C ARG A 4 -8.32 -25.04 -19.37
N LYS A 5 -8.33 -25.89 -20.41
CA LYS A 5 -8.84 -25.53 -21.75
C LYS A 5 -10.37 -25.64 -21.78
N LYS A 6 -11.02 -24.66 -22.44
CA LYS A 6 -12.46 -24.66 -22.76
C LYS A 6 -12.83 -25.90 -23.57
N ARG A 7 -13.94 -26.56 -23.22
CA ARG A 7 -14.47 -27.75 -23.91
C ARG A 7 -15.70 -27.37 -24.73
N THR A 8 -15.60 -27.55 -26.05
CA THR A 8 -16.73 -27.85 -26.94
C THR A 8 -16.64 -29.33 -27.30
N LEU A 9 -17.80 -29.99 -27.34
CA LEU A 9 -18.05 -31.39 -27.78
C LEU A 9 -17.67 -31.50 -29.28
N GLU A 10 -17.08 -32.57 -29.83
CA GLU A 10 -17.49 -33.99 -29.94
C GLU A 10 -16.29 -34.82 -30.52
N GLU A 11 -16.26 -36.13 -30.22
CA GLU A 11 -15.76 -37.33 -30.96
C GLU A 11 -14.44 -37.29 -31.80
N SER A 12 -13.56 -38.30 -31.94
CA SER A 12 -13.39 -39.71 -31.51
C SER A 12 -12.00 -40.20 -32.01
N GLU A 13 -11.36 -41.15 -31.31
CA GLU A 13 -10.30 -42.11 -31.78
C GLU A 13 -8.92 -41.53 -32.25
N ALA A 14 -7.72 -42.12 -32.10
CA ALA A 14 -7.16 -43.28 -31.40
C ALA A 14 -5.59 -43.19 -31.47
N GLU A 15 -4.91 -43.83 -30.52
CA GLU A 15 -3.51 -44.34 -30.55
C GLU A 15 -2.26 -43.41 -30.65
N GLY A 16 -1.39 -43.53 -29.63
CA GLY A 16 0.00 -43.98 -29.87
C GLY A 16 1.17 -43.03 -29.53
N LYS A 17 1.94 -43.48 -28.53
CA LYS A 17 3.40 -43.32 -28.30
C LYS A 17 3.94 -42.29 -27.29
N VAL A 18 4.88 -42.84 -26.54
CA VAL A 18 5.70 -42.36 -25.42
C VAL A 18 6.79 -41.40 -25.91
N GLY A 19 7.03 -40.34 -25.15
CA GLY A 19 8.22 -39.49 -25.24
C GLY A 19 8.39 -38.72 -23.93
N ALA A 20 9.50 -39.00 -23.23
CA ALA A 20 9.91 -38.28 -22.04
C ALA A 20 10.46 -36.91 -22.43
N ASP A 21 10.05 -35.85 -21.74
CA ASP A 21 10.70 -34.55 -21.85
C ASP A 21 10.68 -33.83 -20.50
N THR A 22 11.84 -33.30 -20.14
CA THR A 22 12.17 -32.66 -18.85
C THR A 22 11.75 -31.20 -18.89
N GLY A 23 10.70 -30.85 -18.15
CA GLY A 23 10.20 -29.47 -18.06
C GLY A 23 10.97 -28.65 -17.03
N GLU A 24 11.83 -27.75 -17.51
CA GLU A 24 12.27 -26.56 -16.77
C GLU A 24 11.07 -25.61 -16.56
N SER A 25 11.03 -24.97 -15.39
CA SER A 25 9.93 -24.10 -14.97
C SER A 25 10.24 -22.65 -15.36
N GLU A 26 9.46 -22.10 -16.30
CA GLU A 26 9.51 -20.68 -16.65
C GLU A 26 8.87 -19.83 -15.54
N VAL A 27 9.68 -18.97 -14.93
CA VAL A 27 9.26 -17.92 -14.00
C VAL A 27 8.61 -16.80 -14.82
N SER A 28 7.32 -16.56 -14.57
CA SER A 28 6.54 -15.47 -15.17
C SER A 28 7.06 -14.11 -14.70
N THR A 29 7.87 -13.45 -15.53
CA THR A 29 8.30 -12.06 -15.38
C THR A 29 7.17 -11.08 -15.74
N PRO A 30 7.22 -9.82 -15.24
CA PRO A 30 6.25 -8.79 -15.59
C PRO A 30 6.28 -8.52 -17.10
N VAL A 31 5.09 -8.38 -17.70
CA VAL A 31 4.93 -8.14 -19.14
C VAL A 31 5.50 -6.76 -19.48
N ALA A 32 6.71 -6.74 -20.04
CA ALA A 32 7.30 -5.55 -20.63
C ALA A 32 6.55 -5.19 -21.92
N VAL A 33 5.83 -4.08 -21.91
CA VAL A 33 5.30 -3.47 -23.14
C VAL A 33 6.49 -2.90 -23.90
N SER A 34 6.72 -3.42 -25.11
CA SER A 34 7.84 -3.13 -25.99
C SER A 34 8.03 -1.63 -26.27
N SER A 35 9.27 -1.18 -26.13
CA SER A 35 9.77 0.17 -26.28
C SER A 35 9.46 0.81 -27.63
N ILE A 36 8.88 2.01 -27.60
CA ILE A 36 8.95 2.95 -28.72
C ILE A 36 10.09 3.92 -28.40
N ASN A 37 11.11 3.96 -29.26
CA ASN A 37 12.28 4.82 -29.16
C ASN A 37 11.89 6.29 -28.95
N GLY A 38 12.20 6.83 -27.78
CA GLY A 38 12.15 8.26 -27.45
C GLY A 38 13.17 8.56 -26.38
N ASP A 39 14.04 9.54 -26.61
CA ASP A 39 15.22 9.91 -25.80
C ASP A 39 14.85 10.63 -24.47
N GLY A 40 13.71 10.28 -23.88
CA GLY A 40 13.12 10.92 -22.70
C GLY A 40 12.52 9.91 -21.72
N PRO A 41 12.17 10.35 -20.49
CA PRO A 41 11.61 9.47 -19.47
C PRO A 41 10.31 8.83 -19.95
N LYS A 42 10.12 7.54 -19.66
CA LYS A 42 8.94 6.77 -20.09
C LYS A 42 7.66 7.37 -19.50
N TYR A 43 7.73 7.90 -18.28
CA TYR A 43 6.63 8.55 -17.59
C TYR A 43 6.84 10.07 -17.49
N PRO A 44 6.36 10.85 -18.48
CA PRO A 44 6.50 12.30 -18.43
C PRO A 44 5.75 12.92 -17.24
N PRO A 45 6.30 13.97 -16.60
CA PRO A 45 5.66 14.64 -15.49
C PRO A 45 4.50 15.54 -15.93
N GLY A 46 3.64 15.91 -14.98
CA GLY A 46 2.54 16.85 -15.20
C GLY A 46 1.20 16.19 -15.52
N LYS A 47 0.21 17.03 -15.87
CA LYS A 47 -1.17 16.58 -16.08
C LYS A 47 -1.33 15.97 -17.46
N HIS A 48 -2.08 14.88 -17.51
CA HIS A 48 -2.41 14.12 -18.72
C HIS A 48 -3.93 13.94 -18.81
N PRO A 49 -4.69 15.03 -19.10
CA PRO A 49 -6.13 15.02 -18.95
C PRO A 49 -6.80 14.03 -19.91
N ARG A 50 -7.82 13.31 -19.44
CA ARG A 50 -8.64 12.46 -20.31
C ARG A 50 -9.34 13.28 -21.38
N GLY A 51 -9.33 12.77 -22.62
CA GLY A 51 -10.05 13.36 -23.74
C GLY A 51 -11.57 13.25 -23.64
N GLU A 52 -12.07 12.38 -22.76
CA GLU A 52 -13.49 12.09 -22.59
C GLU A 52 -14.29 13.30 -22.08
N ASN A 53 -15.51 13.44 -22.61
CA ASN A 53 -16.46 14.48 -22.18
C ASN A 53 -17.00 14.21 -20.77
N LYS A 54 -17.23 12.94 -20.43
CA LYS A 54 -17.70 12.50 -19.11
C LYS A 54 -16.57 11.75 -18.42
N LEU A 55 -16.10 12.29 -17.30
CA LEU A 55 -15.06 11.63 -16.49
C LEU A 55 -15.67 10.55 -15.58
N PRO A 56 -14.84 9.61 -15.09
CA PRO A 56 -15.20 8.75 -13.97
C PRO A 56 -15.73 9.57 -12.79
N ASN A 57 -16.86 9.16 -12.21
CA ASN A 57 -17.45 9.84 -11.06
C ASN A 57 -16.53 9.72 -9.84
N VAL A 58 -16.41 10.81 -9.07
CA VAL A 58 -15.67 10.82 -7.81
C VAL A 58 -16.68 10.76 -6.67
N ASP A 59 -16.72 9.63 -5.98
CA ASP A 59 -17.46 9.50 -4.73
C ASP A 59 -16.58 9.93 -3.56
N TYR A 60 -16.96 11.04 -2.92
CA TYR A 60 -16.25 11.58 -1.77
C TYR A 60 -16.48 10.73 -0.51
N GLU A 61 -17.70 10.25 -0.30
CA GLU A 61 -18.14 9.69 0.99
C GLU A 61 -17.61 8.26 1.21
N THR A 62 -17.35 7.52 0.12
CA THR A 62 -16.88 6.13 0.20
C THR A 62 -15.36 6.07 0.30
N PRO A 63 -14.78 5.53 1.40
CA PRO A 63 -13.33 5.30 1.49
C PRO A 63 -12.81 4.42 0.35
N ILE A 64 -11.56 4.67 -0.10
CA ILE A 64 -10.88 3.79 -1.07
C ILE A 64 -10.79 2.35 -0.51
N ASP A 65 -10.52 2.23 0.78
CA ASP A 65 -10.57 0.96 1.49
C ASP A 65 -11.22 1.16 2.87
N ALA A 66 -12.49 0.77 2.96
CA ALA A 66 -13.27 0.87 4.19
C ALA A 66 -12.86 -0.15 5.26
N ASP A 67 -12.05 -1.16 4.91
CA ASP A 67 -11.55 -2.16 5.85
C ASP A 67 -10.34 -1.65 6.66
N LEU A 68 -9.75 -0.50 6.29
CA LEU A 68 -8.63 0.08 7.03
C LEU A 68 -9.01 0.44 8.46
N GLU A 69 -8.14 0.13 9.42
CA GLU A 69 -8.34 0.48 10.83
C GLU A 69 -8.48 2.00 11.05
N LEU A 70 -7.97 2.83 10.13
CA LEU A 70 -8.16 4.27 10.13
C LEU A 70 -9.64 4.69 10.00
N TYR A 71 -10.46 3.85 9.37
CA TYR A 71 -11.91 4.06 9.22
C TYR A 71 -12.76 3.23 10.18
N LYS A 72 -12.28 2.06 10.59
CA LYS A 72 -13.03 1.15 11.46
C LYS A 72 -12.98 1.54 12.94
N ASP A 73 -11.86 2.09 13.37
CA ASP A 73 -11.65 2.42 14.78
C ASP A 73 -12.06 3.86 15.08
N GLU A 74 -12.55 4.10 16.30
CA GLU A 74 -12.64 5.45 16.83
C GLU A 74 -11.29 5.85 17.43
N TRP A 75 -10.72 6.94 16.92
CA TRP A 75 -9.44 7.46 17.38
C TRP A 75 -9.37 8.98 17.27
N THR A 76 -8.53 9.57 18.12
CA THR A 76 -8.26 11.01 18.17
C THR A 76 -6.78 11.25 18.37
N ILE A 77 -6.24 12.24 17.68
CA ILE A 77 -4.89 12.77 17.92
C ILE A 77 -5.06 14.16 18.56
N PRO A 78 -4.47 14.44 19.74
CA PRO A 78 -4.51 15.77 20.33
C PRO A 78 -3.90 16.83 19.42
N LYS A 79 -4.46 18.05 19.42
CA LYS A 79 -4.01 19.16 18.56
C LYS A 79 -3.96 18.73 17.07
N PHE A 80 -5.03 18.10 16.59
CA PHE A 80 -5.03 17.38 15.30
C PHE A 80 -4.68 18.28 14.11
N ASN A 81 -5.15 19.52 14.10
CA ASN A 81 -4.81 20.51 13.07
C ASN A 81 -3.30 20.83 13.03
N LEU A 82 -2.65 20.88 14.19
CA LEU A 82 -1.21 21.08 14.30
C LEU A 82 -0.44 19.85 13.80
N PHE A 83 -0.88 18.65 14.21
CA PHE A 83 -0.33 17.39 13.71
C PHE A 83 -0.40 17.31 12.18
N ILE A 84 -1.58 17.59 11.59
CA ILE A 84 -1.79 17.60 10.13
C ILE A 84 -0.80 18.56 9.46
N SER A 85 -0.69 19.78 9.97
CA SER A 85 0.22 20.78 9.40
C SER A 85 1.67 20.30 9.43
N PHE A 86 2.11 19.74 10.57
CA PHE A 86 3.46 19.21 10.77
C PHE A 86 3.79 18.06 9.81
N ILE A 87 2.93 17.03 9.74
CA ILE A 87 3.20 15.87 8.87
C ILE A 87 3.19 16.25 7.39
N LEU A 88 2.28 17.14 6.98
CA LEU A 88 2.18 17.56 5.60
C LEU A 88 3.40 18.41 5.19
N ASP A 89 3.89 19.29 6.06
CA ASP A 89 5.11 20.06 5.79
C ASP A 89 6.34 19.16 5.68
N ASN A 90 6.49 18.19 6.58
CA ASN A 90 7.60 17.23 6.53
C ASN A 90 7.56 16.36 5.28
N LEU A 91 6.39 15.84 4.90
CA LEU A 91 6.23 15.02 3.70
C LEU A 91 6.46 15.83 2.41
N VAL A 92 5.97 17.08 2.36
CA VAL A 92 6.19 17.99 1.23
C VAL A 92 7.68 18.30 1.06
N GLU A 93 8.41 18.53 2.15
CA GLU A 93 9.85 18.80 2.05
C GLU A 93 10.62 17.53 1.66
N THR A 94 10.28 16.38 2.25
CA THR A 94 10.96 15.09 2.00
C THR A 94 10.74 14.59 0.57
N TYR A 95 9.52 14.74 0.03
CA TYR A 95 9.12 14.22 -1.29
C TYR A 95 8.70 15.34 -2.24
N LYS A 96 9.45 16.45 -2.23
CA LYS A 96 9.15 17.70 -2.95
C LYS A 96 8.78 17.51 -4.43
N SER A 97 9.50 16.64 -5.14
CA SER A 97 9.24 16.35 -6.55
C SER A 97 7.87 15.72 -6.80
N MET A 98 7.41 14.87 -5.88
CA MET A 98 6.13 14.18 -5.93
C MET A 98 4.99 15.13 -5.51
N PHE A 99 5.18 15.86 -4.41
CA PHE A 99 4.13 16.71 -3.82
C PHE A 99 3.86 18.00 -4.61
N LYS A 100 4.81 18.50 -5.40
CA LYS A 100 4.71 19.81 -6.08
C LYS A 100 3.39 20.05 -6.83
N ASP A 101 2.82 19.00 -7.44
CA ASP A 101 1.61 19.09 -8.27
C ASP A 101 0.30 19.07 -7.45
N PHE A 102 0.41 18.85 -6.13
CA PHE A 102 -0.70 18.70 -5.19
C PHE A 102 -0.68 19.76 -4.07
N ILE A 103 0.39 20.56 -3.96
CA ILE A 103 0.49 21.63 -2.93
C ILE A 103 -0.59 22.69 -3.13
N LYS A 104 -0.87 23.06 -4.38
CA LYS A 104 -1.88 24.05 -4.76
C LYS A 104 -2.88 23.42 -5.72
N LEU A 105 -4.08 24.00 -5.78
CA LEU A 105 -5.04 23.67 -6.83
C LEU A 105 -4.45 23.81 -8.24
N PRO A 106 -4.91 23.00 -9.21
CA PRO A 106 -4.60 23.20 -10.62
C PRO A 106 -4.85 24.63 -11.07
N SER A 107 -3.91 25.25 -11.79
CA SER A 107 -4.08 26.63 -12.25
C SER A 107 -5.33 26.79 -13.13
N ARG A 108 -6.25 27.70 -12.76
CA ARG A 108 -7.43 28.05 -13.60
C ARG A 108 -7.04 28.59 -14.97
N LYS A 109 -5.87 29.21 -15.11
CA LYS A 109 -5.37 29.74 -16.38
C LYS A 109 -4.93 28.62 -17.34
N PHE A 110 -4.24 27.61 -16.82
CA PHE A 110 -3.68 26.53 -17.63
C PHE A 110 -4.59 25.29 -17.73
N HIS A 111 -5.46 25.11 -16.73
CA HIS A 111 -6.41 24.00 -16.64
C HIS A 111 -7.83 24.49 -16.28
N PRO A 112 -8.42 25.43 -17.04
CA PRO A 112 -9.78 25.90 -16.77
C PRO A 112 -10.80 24.74 -16.74
N GLN A 113 -10.55 23.71 -17.54
CA GLN A 113 -11.39 22.53 -17.65
C GLN A 113 -11.48 21.66 -16.41
N TYR A 114 -10.45 21.70 -15.57
CA TYR A 114 -10.45 20.96 -14.32
C TYR A 114 -11.67 21.33 -13.45
N TYR A 115 -12.03 22.61 -13.42
CA TYR A 115 -13.03 23.14 -12.49
C TYR A 115 -14.48 22.91 -12.90
N TYR A 116 -14.76 22.54 -14.14
CA TYR A 116 -16.09 22.07 -14.54
C TYR A 116 -16.19 20.54 -14.57
N LYS A 117 -15.05 19.83 -14.60
CA LYS A 117 -15.00 18.36 -14.60
C LYS A 117 -14.90 17.77 -13.19
N ILE A 118 -14.22 18.44 -12.27
CA ILE A 118 -14.01 18.00 -10.88
C ILE A 118 -14.87 18.82 -9.93
N GLN A 119 -15.78 18.15 -9.21
CA GLN A 119 -16.79 18.78 -8.38
C GLN A 119 -16.22 19.38 -7.08
N LYS A 120 -15.32 18.66 -6.42
CA LYS A 120 -14.67 19.08 -5.17
C LYS A 120 -13.16 19.15 -5.36
N PRO A 121 -12.61 20.20 -5.98
CA PRO A 121 -11.17 20.43 -6.02
C PRO A 121 -10.55 20.43 -4.62
N ILE A 122 -9.35 19.85 -4.49
CA ILE A 122 -8.62 19.77 -3.22
C ILE A 122 -7.11 19.85 -3.49
N SER A 123 -6.37 20.36 -2.51
CA SER A 123 -4.91 20.41 -2.49
C SER A 123 -4.41 20.33 -1.05
N ILE A 124 -3.11 20.14 -0.85
CA ILE A 124 -2.48 20.15 0.48
C ILE A 124 -2.75 21.47 1.21
N ASN A 125 -2.74 22.62 0.52
CA ASN A 125 -3.05 23.90 1.14
C ASN A 125 -4.52 24.02 1.60
N GLU A 126 -5.46 23.43 0.87
CA GLU A 126 -6.85 23.40 1.32
C GLU A 126 -7.02 22.47 2.52
N ILE A 127 -6.34 21.32 2.54
CA ILE A 127 -6.35 20.43 3.70
C ILE A 127 -5.78 21.16 4.93
N LYS A 128 -4.60 21.79 4.80
CA LYS A 128 -3.97 22.53 5.91
C LYS A 128 -4.77 23.72 6.44
N SER A 129 -5.68 24.29 5.65
CA SER A 129 -6.49 25.46 6.04
C SER A 129 -7.86 25.10 6.63
N ARG A 130 -8.25 23.82 6.59
CA ARG A 130 -9.48 23.32 7.21
C ARG A 130 -9.28 23.06 8.70
N ASP A 131 -10.39 23.12 9.42
CA ASP A 131 -10.48 22.69 10.82
C ASP A 131 -11.03 21.27 10.89
N TYR A 132 -10.22 20.34 11.40
CA TYR A 132 -10.56 18.95 11.63
C TYR A 132 -10.73 18.62 13.12
N GLU A 133 -10.71 19.60 14.02
CA GLU A 133 -11.01 19.41 15.45
C GLU A 133 -12.53 19.52 15.71
N VAL A 134 -13.28 18.86 14.83
CA VAL A 134 -14.74 18.81 14.80
C VAL A 134 -15.21 17.36 14.94
N PRO A 135 -16.49 17.11 15.25
CA PRO A 135 -17.04 15.75 15.25
C PRO A 135 -16.76 15.04 13.93
N LYS A 136 -16.22 13.82 14.00
CA LYS A 136 -15.75 13.02 12.83
C LYS A 136 -14.64 13.69 12.01
N GLY A 137 -13.91 14.65 12.56
CA GLY A 137 -12.87 15.37 11.84
C GLY A 137 -11.72 14.47 11.32
N SER A 138 -11.35 13.41 12.05
CA SER A 138 -10.41 12.39 11.57
C SER A 138 -10.90 11.68 10.30
N HIS A 139 -12.19 11.32 10.26
CA HIS A 139 -12.81 10.73 9.08
C HIS A 139 -12.84 11.70 7.90
N ILE A 140 -13.26 12.94 8.13
CA ILE A 140 -13.32 13.99 7.09
C ILE A 140 -11.92 14.28 6.53
N PHE A 141 -10.90 14.34 7.39
CA PHE A 141 -9.51 14.50 6.98
C PHE A 141 -9.05 13.37 6.04
N LEU A 142 -9.32 12.12 6.39
CA LEU A 142 -8.95 10.98 5.54
C LEU A 142 -9.65 11.03 4.18
N LEU A 143 -10.94 11.37 4.14
CA LEU A 143 -11.67 11.53 2.88
C LEU A 143 -11.12 12.69 2.01
N ASP A 144 -10.72 13.81 2.63
CA ASP A 144 -10.08 14.92 1.92
C ASP A 144 -8.70 14.55 1.37
N VAL A 145 -7.91 13.78 2.13
CA VAL A 145 -6.62 13.23 1.66
C VAL A 145 -6.85 12.29 0.47
N GLU A 146 -7.80 11.36 0.55
CA GLU A 146 -8.13 10.46 -0.56
C GLU A 146 -8.63 11.19 -1.80
N LEU A 147 -9.29 12.34 -1.61
CA LEU A 147 -9.77 13.15 -2.71
C LEU A 147 -8.63 13.67 -3.60
N LEU A 148 -7.38 13.78 -3.08
CA LEU A 148 -6.19 14.06 -3.88
C LEU A 148 -6.02 13.02 -5.01
N THR A 149 -6.09 11.73 -4.68
CA THR A 149 -5.92 10.66 -5.67
C THR A 149 -7.19 10.38 -6.47
N LYS A 150 -8.37 10.42 -5.84
CA LYS A 150 -9.66 10.23 -6.54
C LYS A 150 -9.85 11.26 -7.66
N ASN A 151 -9.61 12.55 -7.37
CA ASN A 151 -9.69 13.60 -8.38
C ASN A 151 -8.60 13.44 -9.44
N CYS A 152 -7.39 13.06 -9.04
CA CYS A 152 -6.28 12.88 -9.98
C CYS A 152 -6.57 11.75 -10.98
N ALA A 153 -7.03 10.59 -10.50
CA ALA A 153 -7.36 9.42 -11.31
C ALA A 153 -8.59 9.64 -12.22
N SER A 154 -9.56 10.45 -11.76
CA SER A 154 -10.70 10.86 -12.59
C SER A 154 -10.26 11.79 -13.73
N TYR A 155 -9.44 12.80 -13.43
CA TYR A 155 -9.05 13.83 -14.40
C TYR A 155 -8.00 13.36 -15.42
N ASN A 156 -7.04 12.55 -15.00
CA ASN A 156 -5.90 12.14 -15.83
C ASN A 156 -6.02 10.69 -16.31
N GLU A 157 -5.27 10.35 -17.36
CA GLU A 157 -5.08 8.96 -17.76
C GLU A 157 -4.46 8.13 -16.62
N ALA A 158 -4.95 6.90 -16.44
CA ALA A 158 -4.68 6.09 -15.26
C ALA A 158 -3.20 5.71 -15.12
N ASP A 159 -2.53 5.46 -16.24
CA ASP A 159 -1.13 5.04 -16.28
C ASP A 159 -0.18 6.21 -16.53
N THR A 160 -0.23 7.19 -15.63
CA THR A 160 0.60 8.41 -15.73
C THR A 160 1.29 8.70 -14.41
N LEU A 161 2.48 9.32 -14.46
CA LEU A 161 3.29 9.60 -13.27
C LEU A 161 2.50 10.36 -12.20
N ILE A 162 1.68 11.33 -12.61
CA ILE A 162 0.89 12.15 -11.67
C ILE A 162 -0.17 11.33 -10.93
N VAL A 163 -0.80 10.34 -11.58
CA VAL A 163 -1.76 9.44 -10.92
C VAL A 163 -1.03 8.54 -9.94
N LYS A 164 0.08 7.93 -10.35
CA LYS A 164 0.90 7.06 -9.49
C LYS A 164 1.48 7.82 -8.29
N ASN A 165 1.92 9.07 -8.48
CA ASN A 165 2.34 9.97 -7.42
C ASN A 165 1.19 10.29 -6.46
N SER A 166 -0.01 10.56 -6.97
CA SER A 166 -1.17 10.86 -6.11
C SER A 166 -1.52 9.70 -5.16
N MET A 167 -1.36 8.46 -5.63
CA MET A 167 -1.57 7.26 -4.81
C MET A 167 -0.51 7.16 -3.70
N GLN A 168 0.77 7.34 -4.04
CA GLN A 168 1.87 7.31 -3.07
C GLN A 168 1.74 8.42 -2.02
N ILE A 169 1.33 9.65 -2.41
CA ILE A 169 1.06 10.75 -1.47
C ILE A 169 0.03 10.33 -0.42
N VAL A 170 -1.09 9.76 -0.87
CA VAL A 170 -2.16 9.31 0.03
C VAL A 170 -1.65 8.23 0.98
N ASN A 171 -0.87 7.27 0.49
CA ASN A 171 -0.28 6.22 1.32
C ASN A 171 0.67 6.80 2.37
N TYR A 172 1.56 7.71 1.99
CA TYR A 172 2.54 8.29 2.92
C TYR A 172 1.87 9.13 4.01
N ILE A 173 0.82 9.89 3.67
CA ILE A 173 0.02 10.61 4.68
C ILE A 173 -0.66 9.61 5.63
N ARG A 174 -1.26 8.54 5.10
CA ARG A 174 -1.88 7.50 5.93
C ARG A 174 -0.90 6.80 6.85
N TYR A 175 0.34 6.59 6.43
CA TYR A 175 1.37 5.97 7.28
C TYR A 175 1.67 6.81 8.51
N GLU A 176 1.82 8.12 8.35
CA GLU A 176 2.06 9.04 9.47
C GLU A 176 0.85 9.07 10.43
N VAL A 177 -0.36 9.08 9.89
CA VAL A 177 -1.60 8.99 10.69
C VAL A 177 -1.67 7.65 11.42
N LEU A 178 -1.33 6.55 10.76
CA LEU A 178 -1.36 5.20 11.32
C LEU A 178 -0.38 5.07 12.49
N LYS A 179 0.84 5.62 12.36
CA LYS A 179 1.81 5.69 13.46
C LYS A 179 1.26 6.47 14.65
N ALA A 180 0.76 7.68 14.42
CA ALA A 180 0.26 8.55 15.48
C ALA A 180 -1.00 7.97 16.17
N LYS A 181 -1.95 7.43 15.41
CA LYS A 181 -3.14 6.72 15.93
C LYS A 181 -2.75 5.60 16.89
N ASN A 182 -1.69 4.86 16.55
CA ASN A 182 -1.30 3.66 17.28
C ASN A 182 -0.15 3.86 18.25
N ILE A 183 0.13 5.10 18.66
CA ILE A 183 1.25 5.42 19.56
C ILE A 183 1.25 4.58 20.86
N LYS A 184 0.06 4.24 21.38
CA LYS A 184 -0.14 3.38 22.56
C LYS A 184 0.12 1.89 22.35
N ARG A 185 0.40 1.44 21.14
CA ARG A 185 0.85 0.08 20.82
C ARG A 185 2.04 0.06 19.86
N ASN A 186 2.66 1.22 19.65
CA ASN A 186 3.87 1.36 18.86
C ASN A 186 5.11 1.12 19.74
N TYR A 187 5.22 -0.12 20.24
CA TYR A 187 6.26 -0.49 21.17
C TYR A 187 7.66 -0.46 20.52
N LEU A 188 8.68 -0.21 21.34
CA LEU A 188 10.08 -0.39 20.97
C LEU A 188 10.36 -1.86 20.63
N LEU A 189 11.18 -2.09 19.61
CA LEU A 189 11.60 -3.42 19.19
C LEU A 189 12.78 -3.91 20.02
N THR A 190 12.47 -4.46 21.19
CA THR A 190 13.43 -5.24 21.98
C THR A 190 13.73 -6.58 21.30
N GLU A 191 14.71 -7.34 21.78
CA GLU A 191 15.06 -8.66 21.24
C GLU A 191 13.85 -9.62 21.23
N ASP A 192 13.06 -9.64 22.31
CA ASP A 192 11.87 -10.49 22.43
C ASP A 192 10.75 -10.07 21.46
N VAL A 193 10.47 -8.77 21.36
CA VAL A 193 9.44 -8.25 20.43
C VAL A 193 9.88 -8.53 18.99
N SER A 194 11.15 -8.30 18.67
CA SER A 194 11.73 -8.53 17.34
C SER A 194 11.66 -9.99 16.94
N SER A 195 11.97 -10.91 17.86
CA SER A 195 11.91 -12.36 17.62
C SER A 195 10.49 -12.82 17.31
N ARG A 196 9.49 -12.32 18.06
CA ARG A 196 8.07 -12.60 17.78
C ARG A 196 7.64 -12.02 16.45
N LEU A 197 7.98 -10.76 16.17
CA LEU A 197 7.64 -10.11 14.91
C LEU A 197 8.26 -10.80 13.70
N LEU A 198 9.50 -11.30 13.83
CA LEU A 198 10.18 -12.08 12.80
C LEU A 198 9.46 -13.40 12.51
N ALA A 199 8.85 -14.03 13.52
CA ALA A 199 8.01 -15.21 13.31
C ALA A 199 6.78 -14.89 12.44
N TYR A 200 6.14 -13.74 12.63
CA TYR A 200 5.02 -13.29 11.80
C TYR A 200 5.45 -12.90 10.39
N VAL A 201 6.61 -12.25 10.21
CA VAL A 201 7.18 -11.98 8.88
C VAL A 201 7.45 -13.29 8.14
N ASN A 202 8.06 -14.28 8.79
CA ASN A 202 8.28 -15.59 8.20
C ASN A 202 6.96 -16.35 7.91
N ARG A 203 5.96 -16.23 8.79
CA ARG A 203 4.62 -16.79 8.55
C ARG A 203 3.98 -16.19 7.30
N LEU A 204 4.14 -14.88 7.08
CA LEU A 204 3.66 -14.23 5.87
C LEU A 204 4.38 -14.71 4.62
N ILE A 205 5.72 -14.74 4.66
CA ILE A 205 6.57 -15.17 3.54
C ILE A 205 6.26 -16.61 3.11
N ASN A 206 5.86 -17.47 4.04
CA ASN A 206 5.57 -18.87 3.75
C ASN A 206 4.08 -19.16 3.49
N ALA A 207 3.21 -18.16 3.53
CA ALA A 207 1.77 -18.37 3.41
C ALA A 207 1.34 -18.78 2.01
N THR A 208 0.46 -19.78 1.96
CA THR A 208 -0.24 -20.24 0.75
C THR A 208 -1.63 -19.61 0.66
N ASP A 209 -2.35 -19.82 -0.45
CA ASP A 209 -3.75 -19.37 -0.58
C ASP A 209 -4.62 -19.92 0.55
N LYS A 210 -4.42 -21.20 0.89
CA LYS A 210 -5.16 -21.86 1.96
C LYS A 210 -4.89 -21.23 3.33
N ASP A 211 -3.64 -20.88 3.64
CA ASP A 211 -3.30 -20.20 4.91
C ASP A 211 -4.00 -18.84 5.02
N ILE A 212 -4.00 -18.08 3.93
CA ILE A 212 -4.63 -16.77 3.89
C ILE A 212 -6.15 -16.89 4.01
N ASP A 213 -6.78 -17.76 3.22
CA ASP A 213 -8.22 -17.99 3.27
C ASP A 213 -8.67 -18.42 4.67
N LYS A 214 -7.86 -19.26 5.34
CA LYS A 214 -8.12 -19.68 6.71
C LYS A 214 -8.08 -18.52 7.69
N GLN A 215 -7.07 -17.65 7.59
CA GLN A 215 -6.94 -16.49 8.46
C GLN A 215 -8.05 -15.45 8.21
N LEU A 216 -8.56 -15.34 6.98
CA LEU A 216 -9.60 -14.40 6.61
C LEU A 216 -11.02 -14.98 6.76
N GLY A 217 -11.17 -16.25 7.16
CA GLY A 217 -12.45 -16.89 7.42
C GLY A 217 -13.25 -17.24 6.15
N PHE A 218 -12.60 -17.41 5.01
CA PHE A 218 -13.26 -17.83 3.76
C PHE A 218 -13.49 -19.35 3.73
N VAL A 219 -14.58 -19.77 3.06
CA VAL A 219 -14.96 -21.19 2.96
C VAL A 219 -14.07 -21.91 1.93
N PHE A 220 -13.40 -22.97 2.37
CA PHE A 220 -12.43 -23.73 1.57
C PHE A 220 -13.10 -24.61 0.53
N GLN A 221 -13.03 -24.21 -0.74
CA GLN A 221 -13.26 -25.13 -1.86
C GLN A 221 -12.19 -24.88 -2.93
N ASN A 222 -11.07 -25.62 -2.81
CA ASN A 222 -9.95 -25.71 -3.78
C ASN A 222 -8.85 -24.62 -3.72
N SER A 223 -8.57 -24.02 -2.56
CA SER A 223 -7.41 -23.12 -2.39
C SER A 223 -6.09 -23.89 -2.52
N ASP A 224 -5.08 -23.28 -3.17
CA ASP A 224 -3.75 -23.88 -3.30
C ASP A 224 -3.01 -23.88 -1.95
N ASP A 225 -2.25 -24.95 -1.69
CA ASP A 225 -1.51 -25.14 -0.43
C ASP A 225 -0.02 -25.40 -0.69
N THR A 226 0.49 -24.97 -1.85
CA THR A 226 1.84 -25.28 -2.30
C THR A 226 2.64 -24.04 -2.67
N MET A 227 2.01 -23.11 -3.38
CA MET A 227 2.64 -21.91 -3.88
C MET A 227 2.61 -20.81 -2.82
N LYS A 228 3.77 -20.22 -2.58
CA LYS A 228 3.90 -19.05 -1.69
C LYS A 228 3.55 -17.80 -2.48
N ILE A 229 2.51 -17.10 -2.04
CA ILE A 229 2.00 -15.90 -2.72
C ILE A 229 3.02 -14.74 -2.63
N SER A 230 3.87 -14.76 -1.60
CA SER A 230 4.89 -13.72 -1.40
C SER A 230 6.04 -13.74 -2.41
N THR A 231 6.15 -14.77 -3.26
CA THR A 231 7.32 -14.99 -4.14
C THR A 231 7.70 -13.76 -4.98
N PRO A 232 6.78 -13.05 -5.66
CA PRO A 232 7.11 -11.87 -6.46
C PRO A 232 7.53 -10.64 -5.64
N PHE A 233 7.40 -10.69 -4.31
CA PHE A 233 7.64 -9.58 -3.40
C PHE A 233 8.91 -9.78 -2.57
N LEU A 234 9.63 -10.90 -2.78
CA LEU A 234 10.82 -11.24 -2.01
C LEU A 234 11.99 -10.33 -2.32
N GLU A 235 12.27 -10.08 -3.60
CA GLU A 235 13.39 -9.27 -4.07
C GLU A 235 12.90 -8.06 -4.87
N LEU A 236 13.73 -7.03 -4.93
CA LEU A 236 13.49 -5.90 -5.83
C LEU A 236 13.68 -6.35 -7.28
N VAL A 237 12.86 -5.80 -8.18
CA VAL A 237 13.07 -5.98 -9.62
C VAL A 237 14.40 -5.35 -10.03
N ASP A 238 15.15 -6.01 -10.90
CA ASP A 238 16.41 -5.47 -11.39
C ASP A 238 16.20 -4.12 -12.09
N ARG A 239 17.11 -3.17 -11.82
CA ARG A 239 16.98 -1.79 -12.33
C ARG A 239 17.29 -1.69 -13.82
N ASP A 240 18.19 -2.53 -14.32
CA ASP A 240 18.55 -2.56 -15.72
C ASP A 240 17.45 -3.28 -16.54
N GLU A 241 16.75 -4.25 -15.93
CA GLU A 241 15.61 -4.93 -16.54
C GLU A 241 14.32 -4.08 -16.54
N LEU A 242 14.07 -3.30 -15.47
CA LEU A 242 12.83 -2.53 -15.31
C LEU A 242 13.07 -1.14 -14.70
N SER A 243 13.82 -0.31 -15.41
CA SER A 243 14.19 1.05 -14.98
C SER A 243 12.97 1.93 -14.63
N GLU A 244 11.84 1.78 -15.33
CA GLU A 244 10.63 2.56 -15.11
C GLU A 244 9.95 2.30 -13.75
N TYR A 245 10.20 1.14 -13.14
CA TYR A 245 9.74 0.88 -11.78
C TYR A 245 10.31 1.92 -10.82
N TYR A 246 11.58 2.29 -11.02
CA TYR A 246 12.30 3.26 -10.22
C TYR A 246 12.04 4.71 -10.63
N GLU A 247 11.43 4.95 -11.80
CA GLU A 247 10.88 6.27 -12.15
C GLU A 247 9.58 6.55 -11.38
N ILE A 248 8.76 5.51 -11.18
CA ILE A 248 7.44 5.62 -10.56
C ILE A 248 7.50 5.48 -9.04
N ILE A 249 8.12 4.40 -8.55
CA ILE A 249 8.12 4.02 -7.13
C ILE A 249 9.25 4.74 -6.40
N GLN A 250 8.87 5.67 -5.51
CA GLN A 250 9.84 6.52 -4.81
C GLN A 250 10.57 5.81 -3.68
N ARG A 251 9.94 4.80 -3.07
CA ARG A 251 10.55 3.98 -2.01
C ARG A 251 10.44 2.49 -2.34
N PRO A 252 11.33 1.97 -3.20
CA PRO A 252 11.45 0.54 -3.44
C PRO A 252 11.81 -0.20 -2.14
N VAL A 253 11.05 -1.22 -1.80
CA VAL A 253 11.31 -2.13 -0.68
C VAL A 253 10.82 -3.53 -1.05
N ALA A 254 11.44 -4.56 -0.47
CA ALA A 254 11.10 -5.96 -0.68
C ALA A 254 11.12 -6.73 0.64
N LEU A 255 10.47 -7.89 0.71
CA LEU A 255 10.36 -8.67 1.94
C LEU A 255 11.72 -9.19 2.44
N SER A 256 12.68 -9.50 1.55
CA SER A 256 14.04 -9.89 1.94
C SER A 256 14.76 -8.78 2.70
N ILE A 257 14.59 -7.53 2.23
CA ILE A 257 15.16 -6.32 2.84
C ILE A 257 14.55 -6.11 4.22
N ILE A 258 13.22 -6.17 4.35
CA ILE A 258 12.52 -5.98 5.64
C ILE A 258 12.95 -7.05 6.64
N LYS A 259 12.97 -8.31 6.21
CA LYS A 259 13.41 -9.42 7.05
C LYS A 259 14.83 -9.18 7.57
N LYS A 260 15.76 -8.85 6.68
CA LYS A 260 17.15 -8.55 7.05
C LYS A 260 17.24 -7.33 7.99
N ASN A 261 16.50 -6.27 7.70
CA ASN A 261 16.47 -5.06 8.52
C ASN A 261 15.95 -5.33 9.94
N LEU A 262 14.96 -6.21 10.09
CA LEU A 262 14.49 -6.67 11.39
C LEU A 262 15.56 -7.49 12.12
N GLU A 263 16.20 -8.44 11.42
CA GLU A 263 17.25 -9.30 11.99
C GLU A 263 18.48 -8.51 12.46
N VAL A 264 18.83 -7.41 11.78
CA VAL A 264 19.96 -6.55 12.16
C VAL A 264 19.57 -5.34 13.02
N GLY A 265 18.31 -5.26 13.49
CA GLY A 265 17.85 -4.24 14.43
C GLY A 265 17.73 -2.82 13.85
N LEU A 266 17.44 -2.67 12.56
CA LEU A 266 17.27 -1.36 11.90
C LEU A 266 15.89 -0.73 12.13
N TYR A 267 14.92 -1.50 12.60
CA TYR A 267 13.64 -0.97 13.03
C TYR A 267 13.67 -0.67 14.53
N SER A 268 13.30 0.55 14.91
CA SER A 268 13.25 0.94 16.32
C SER A 268 11.90 0.60 16.97
N LYS A 269 10.81 0.68 16.21
CA LYS A 269 9.44 0.50 16.71
C LYS A 269 8.62 -0.40 15.78
N ILE A 270 7.56 -1.02 16.34
CA ILE A 270 6.70 -1.96 15.60
C ILE A 270 6.12 -1.34 14.33
N TYR A 271 5.63 -0.09 14.40
CA TYR A 271 5.03 0.55 13.22
C TYR A 271 6.05 0.96 12.16
N ASP A 272 7.35 1.04 12.47
CA ASP A 272 8.35 1.25 11.42
C ASP A 272 8.40 0.05 10.46
N LEU A 273 8.32 -1.17 11.02
CA LEU A 273 8.24 -2.40 10.22
C LEU A 273 6.87 -2.57 9.55
N ILE A 274 5.76 -2.32 10.26
CA ILE A 274 4.41 -2.45 9.67
C ILE A 274 4.28 -1.58 8.42
N ILE A 275 4.78 -0.34 8.47
CA ILE A 275 4.73 0.57 7.33
C ILE A 275 5.54 0.04 6.16
N ASP A 276 6.77 -0.45 6.38
CA ASP A 276 7.57 -1.02 5.29
C ASP A 276 6.90 -2.28 4.71
N MET A 277 6.28 -3.13 5.54
CA MET A 277 5.52 -4.30 5.07
C MET A 277 4.32 -3.91 4.21
N GLN A 278 3.56 -2.89 4.61
CA GLN A 278 2.45 -2.36 3.80
C GLN A 278 2.97 -1.75 2.49
N LEU A 279 4.09 -1.03 2.54
CA LEU A 279 4.71 -0.38 1.40
C LEU A 279 5.13 -1.37 0.30
N VAL A 280 5.60 -2.57 0.64
CA VAL A 280 5.88 -3.63 -0.36
C VAL A 280 4.65 -3.89 -1.23
N PHE A 281 3.50 -4.14 -0.60
CA PHE A 281 2.29 -4.48 -1.33
C PHE A 281 1.69 -3.25 -2.01
N GLU A 282 1.68 -2.10 -1.35
CA GLU A 282 1.15 -0.86 -1.92
C GLU A 282 1.98 -0.34 -3.10
N ASN A 283 3.30 -0.55 -3.12
CA ASN A 283 4.13 -0.30 -4.30
C ASN A 283 3.67 -1.15 -5.50
N ALA A 284 3.34 -2.42 -5.27
CA ALA A 284 2.79 -3.27 -6.32
C ALA A 284 1.40 -2.81 -6.77
N LEU A 285 0.57 -2.27 -5.88
CA LEU A 285 -0.74 -1.68 -6.23
C LEU A 285 -0.61 -0.37 -7.00
N VAL A 286 0.45 0.40 -6.74
CA VAL A 286 0.76 1.62 -7.50
C VAL A 286 1.25 1.24 -8.89
N PHE A 287 2.26 0.37 -8.98
CA PHE A 287 2.92 0.07 -10.24
C PHE A 287 2.02 -0.72 -11.21
N ASN A 288 1.44 -1.83 -10.74
CA ASN A 288 0.78 -2.81 -11.60
C ASN A 288 -0.69 -2.45 -11.88
N HIS A 289 -1.20 -2.91 -13.03
CA HIS A 289 -2.63 -2.78 -13.34
C HIS A 289 -3.48 -3.71 -12.47
N SER A 290 -4.71 -3.27 -12.18
CA SER A 290 -5.60 -3.96 -11.26
C SER A 290 -6.06 -5.34 -11.71
N ASP A 291 -5.95 -5.66 -13.00
CA ASP A 291 -6.29 -6.95 -13.59
C ASP A 291 -5.16 -7.99 -13.54
N THR A 292 -3.95 -7.57 -13.13
CA THR A 292 -2.79 -8.47 -13.02
C THR A 292 -2.84 -9.32 -11.76
N LEU A 293 -2.26 -10.52 -11.82
CA LEU A 293 -2.18 -11.44 -10.68
C LEU A 293 -1.39 -10.82 -9.51
N ILE A 294 -0.24 -10.20 -9.79
CA ILE A 294 0.60 -9.56 -8.77
C ILE A 294 -0.16 -8.46 -8.00
N TYR A 295 -1.05 -7.72 -8.67
CA TYR A 295 -1.89 -6.73 -8.00
C TYR A 295 -2.90 -7.40 -7.06
N GLN A 296 -3.55 -8.49 -7.50
CA GLN A 296 -4.50 -9.23 -6.67
C GLN A 296 -3.82 -9.89 -5.47
N ASP A 297 -2.63 -10.46 -5.68
CA ASP A 297 -1.81 -11.07 -4.64
C ASP A 297 -1.33 -10.03 -3.62
N ALA A 298 -0.94 -8.83 -4.07
CA ALA A 298 -0.60 -7.72 -3.18
C ALA A 298 -1.78 -7.31 -2.30
N LYS A 299 -3.00 -7.20 -2.85
CA LYS A 299 -4.21 -6.92 -2.05
C LYS A 299 -4.48 -8.01 -1.03
N LYS A 300 -4.32 -9.28 -1.43
CA LYS A 300 -4.54 -10.44 -0.56
C LYS A 300 -3.53 -10.47 0.59
N LEU A 301 -2.23 -10.30 0.30
CA LEU A 301 -1.17 -10.26 1.30
C LEU A 301 -1.29 -9.06 2.24
N LEU A 302 -1.70 -7.88 1.75
CA LEU A 302 -1.95 -6.72 2.58
C LEU A 302 -3.08 -6.99 3.59
N LYS A 303 -4.20 -7.57 3.14
CA LYS A 303 -5.32 -7.97 4.03
C LYS A 303 -4.89 -9.05 5.03
N TYR A 304 -4.13 -10.05 4.57
CA TYR A 304 -3.61 -11.10 5.43
C TYR A 304 -2.68 -10.56 6.50
N PHE A 305 -1.72 -9.70 6.13
CA PHE A 305 -0.80 -9.06 7.06
C PHE A 305 -1.53 -8.23 8.11
N ASN A 306 -2.47 -7.38 7.69
CA ASN A 306 -3.26 -6.57 8.61
C ASN A 306 -4.05 -7.47 9.58
N SER A 307 -4.66 -8.57 9.08
CA SER A 307 -5.35 -9.53 9.94
C SER A 307 -4.40 -10.21 10.94
N LEU A 308 -3.21 -10.65 10.51
CA LEU A 308 -2.21 -11.25 11.41
C LEU A 308 -1.79 -10.28 12.53
N MET A 309 -1.53 -9.02 12.18
CA MET A 309 -1.09 -8.04 13.16
C MET A 309 -2.20 -7.75 14.20
N GLN A 310 -3.43 -7.52 13.73
CA GLN A 310 -4.55 -7.15 14.61
C GLN A 310 -5.09 -8.32 15.43
N ASN A 311 -5.25 -9.51 14.81
CA ASN A 311 -5.95 -10.63 15.42
C ASN A 311 -5.03 -11.64 16.09
N ASN A 312 -3.71 -11.52 15.91
CA ASN A 312 -2.74 -12.47 16.48
C ASN A 312 -1.57 -11.78 17.16
N PHE A 313 -0.77 -10.99 16.46
CA PHE A 313 0.48 -10.45 17.03
C PHE A 313 0.25 -9.52 18.22
N PHE A 314 -0.61 -8.49 18.08
CA PHE A 314 -0.88 -7.58 19.20
C PHE A 314 -1.56 -8.27 20.39
N PRO A 315 -2.58 -9.12 20.20
CA PRO A 315 -3.13 -9.94 21.29
C PRO A 315 -2.08 -10.81 21.97
N GLU A 316 -1.22 -11.50 21.21
CA GLU A 316 -0.14 -12.33 21.76
C GLU A 316 0.85 -11.52 22.61
N LEU A 317 1.23 -10.32 22.16
CA LEU A 317 2.10 -9.43 22.94
C LEU A 317 1.44 -8.99 24.25
N GLN A 318 0.16 -8.65 24.21
CA GLN A 318 -0.58 -8.24 25.39
C GLN A 318 -0.67 -9.39 26.39
N ASP A 319 -1.07 -10.58 25.96
CA ASP A 319 -1.17 -11.78 26.81
C ASP A 319 0.19 -12.12 27.45
N ALA A 320 1.27 -12.08 26.67
CA ALA A 320 2.61 -12.34 27.19
C ALA A 320 3.04 -11.27 28.22
N SER A 321 2.66 -10.01 28.01
CA SER A 321 2.98 -8.94 28.96
C SER A 321 2.20 -9.07 30.26
N GLU A 322 0.91 -9.44 30.18
CA GLU A 322 0.06 -9.71 31.35
C GLU A 322 0.55 -10.90 32.18
N ARG A 323 1.16 -11.90 31.53
CA ARG A 323 1.85 -13.02 32.20
C ARG A 323 3.25 -12.66 32.74
N GLY A 324 3.73 -11.45 32.47
CA GLY A 324 5.07 -11.00 32.89
C GLY A 324 6.22 -11.62 32.08
N GLU A 325 5.94 -12.21 30.93
CA GLU A 325 6.94 -12.84 30.04
C GLU A 325 7.72 -11.81 29.21
N ILE A 326 7.10 -10.65 28.94
CA ILE A 326 7.69 -9.59 28.13
C ILE A 326 7.34 -8.22 28.70
N LYS A 327 8.33 -7.32 28.65
CA LYS A 327 8.13 -5.91 28.97
C LYS A 327 7.92 -5.12 27.69
N LEU A 328 6.77 -4.47 27.58
CA LEU A 328 6.43 -3.62 26.46
C LEU A 328 6.79 -2.16 26.80
N GLU A 329 7.68 -1.57 26.00
CA GLU A 329 8.20 -0.22 26.22
C GLU A 329 7.79 0.71 25.07
N TYR A 330 7.61 2.00 25.37
CA TYR A 330 7.28 3.03 24.39
C TYR A 330 8.37 4.08 24.34
N ASP A 331 8.51 4.72 23.18
CA ASP A 331 9.27 5.95 23.05
C ASP A 331 8.51 7.09 23.74
N LYS A 332 8.94 7.43 24.97
CA LYS A 332 8.28 8.45 25.80
C LYS A 332 8.30 9.83 25.16
N ILE A 333 9.38 10.17 24.43
CA ILE A 333 9.53 11.49 23.81
C ILE A 333 8.51 11.61 22.68
N GLU A 334 8.44 10.62 21.80
CA GLU A 334 7.47 10.60 20.71
C GLU A 334 6.03 10.57 21.25
N PHE A 335 5.79 9.79 22.30
CA PHE A 335 4.49 9.73 22.97
C PHE A 335 4.03 11.10 23.51
N GLU A 336 4.94 11.83 24.18
CA GLU A 336 4.68 13.18 24.69
C GLU A 336 4.49 14.22 23.57
N GLN A 337 5.27 14.12 22.49
CA GLN A 337 5.15 14.98 21.31
C GLN A 337 3.79 14.82 20.63
N TYR A 338 3.32 13.58 20.41
CA TYR A 338 2.03 13.33 19.77
C TYR A 338 0.83 13.64 20.67
N LEU A 339 0.97 13.55 21.99
CA LEU A 339 -0.09 13.93 22.93
C LEU A 339 -0.07 15.42 23.28
N GLY A 340 0.89 16.19 22.78
CA GLY A 340 0.97 17.63 22.94
C GLY A 340 1.17 18.08 24.39
N THR A 341 1.81 17.25 25.22
CA THR A 341 2.19 17.56 26.61
C THR A 341 3.56 18.26 26.72
N GLY A 342 4.24 18.50 25.61
CA GLY A 342 5.47 19.30 25.52
C GLY A 342 5.22 20.76 25.20
#